data_AF-A0A7X7MTD3-F1
#
_entry.id   AF-A0A7X7MTD3-F1
#
_cell.length_a   1.000
_cell.length_b   1.000
_cell.length_c   1.000
_cell.angle_alpha   90.00
_cell.angle_beta   90.00
_cell.angle_gamma   90.00
#
_symmetry.space_group_name_H-M   'P 1'
#
loop_
_entity.id
_entity.type
_entity.pdbx_description
1 polymer ?
#
loop_
_entity_poly.entity_id
_entity_poly.type
_entity_poly.pdbx_seq_one_letter_code
_entity_poly.pdbx_strand_id
1 'polypeptide(L)' 'LAPPVRLLLATGLCGGFTTMSTFTHEALVFIERAAYLHAAGYIAATLLCCMGSFCAGLYAVTLATRG' A
#
# COMPACT_ATOMS: atom_id res chain seq x y z
N LEU A 1 -10.75 -5.89 19.23
CA LEU A 1 -10.72 -7.07 18.35
C LEU A 1 -9.81 -8.13 18.96
N ALA A 2 -10.24 -9.40 18.98
CA ALA A 2 -9.43 -10.50 19.48
C ALA A 2 -8.05 -10.55 18.76
N PRO A 3 -6.95 -10.79 19.47
CA PRO A 3 -5.58 -10.80 18.91
C PRO A 3 -5.40 -11.62 17.62
N PRO A 4 -6.00 -12.82 17.45
CA PRO A 4 -5.82 -13.60 16.22
C PRO A 4 -6.49 -13.00 14.98
N VAL A 5 -7.64 -12.33 15.13
CA VAL A 5 -8.33 -11.67 13.99
C VAL A 5 -7.52 -10.47 13.49
N ARG A 6 -6.87 -9.73 14.39
CA ARG A 6 -5.99 -8.63 14.02
C ARG A 6 -4.76 -9.12 13.27
N LEU A 7 -4.16 -10.25 13.67
CA LEU A 7 -3.06 -10.88 12.94
C LEU A 7 -3.50 -11.37 11.55
N LEU A 8 -4.61 -12.06 11.45
CA LEU A 8 -5.07 -12.58 10.16
C LEU A 8 -5.40 -11.46 9.17
N LEU A 9 -5.99 -10.35 9.63
CA LEU A 9 -6.32 -9.21 8.78
C LEU A 9 -5.11 -8.30 8.49
N ALA A 10 -4.32 -7.93 9.49
CA ALA A 10 -3.21 -6.99 9.29
C ALA A 10 -1.97 -7.65 8.69
N THR A 11 -1.52 -8.77 9.27
CA THR A 11 -0.33 -9.47 8.76
C THR A 11 -0.65 -10.44 7.64
N GLY A 12 -1.82 -11.10 7.67
CA GLY A 12 -2.24 -12.02 6.61
C GLY A 12 -2.80 -11.30 5.38
N LEU A 13 -3.97 -10.67 5.53
CA LEU A 13 -4.69 -10.06 4.41
C LEU A 13 -3.99 -8.80 3.88
N CYS A 14 -3.74 -7.79 4.71
CA CYS A 14 -3.05 -6.58 4.26
C CYS A 14 -1.62 -6.89 3.79
N GLY A 15 -0.88 -7.73 4.54
CA GLY A 15 0.47 -8.15 4.16
C GLY A 15 0.53 -8.93 2.83
N GLY A 16 -0.46 -9.79 2.56
CA GLY A 16 -0.55 -10.56 1.31
C GLY A 16 -1.07 -9.73 0.12
N PHE A 17 -1.94 -8.75 0.36
CA PHE A 17 -2.43 -7.85 -0.69
C PHE A 17 -1.36 -6.84 -1.16
N THR A 18 -0.48 -6.37 -0.27
CA THR A 18 0.64 -5.49 -0.64
C THR A 18 1.92 -6.29 -0.87
N THR A 19 2.25 -6.57 -2.14
CA THR A 19 3.50 -7.25 -2.50
C THR A 19 4.62 -6.23 -2.75
N MET A 20 5.51 -6.05 -1.77
CA MET A 20 6.66 -5.12 -1.87
C MET A 20 7.75 -5.63 -2.83
N SER A 21 7.85 -6.95 -3.06
CA SER A 21 8.85 -7.55 -3.96
C SER A 21 8.62 -7.19 -5.42
N THR A 22 7.38 -7.30 -5.92
CA THR A 22 7.01 -6.93 -7.30
C THR A 22 7.22 -5.44 -7.54
N PHE A 23 6.79 -4.60 -6.60
CA PHE A 23 7.01 -3.16 -6.64
C PHE A 23 8.51 -2.82 -6.77
N THR A 24 9.35 -3.43 -5.94
CA THR A 24 10.79 -3.19 -5.94
C THR A 24 11.44 -3.70 -7.22
N HIS A 25 11.01 -4.86 -7.73
CA HIS A 25 11.51 -5.39 -9.00
C HIS A 25 11.18 -4.47 -10.17
N GLU A 26 9.94 -4.00 -10.29
CA GLU A 26 9.56 -3.07 -11.36
C GLU A 26 10.26 -1.72 -11.24
N ALA A 27 10.40 -1.18 -10.02
CA ALA A 27 11.17 0.04 -9.78
C ALA A 27 12.64 -0.11 -10.23
N LEU A 28 13.27 -1.25 -9.93
CA LEU A 28 14.63 -1.56 -10.37
C LEU A 28 14.71 -1.73 -11.89
N VAL A 29 13.75 -2.39 -12.53
CA VAL A 29 13.70 -2.52 -14.00
C VAL A 29 13.63 -1.14 -14.67
N PHE A 30 12.86 -0.19 -14.14
CA PHE A 30 12.84 1.18 -14.67
C PHE A 30 14.16 1.92 -14.46
N ILE A 31 14.83 1.71 -13.33
CA ILE A 31 16.16 2.28 -13.03
C ILE A 31 17.23 1.71 -13.97
N GLU A 32 17.24 0.38 -14.20
CA GLU A 32 18.17 -0.30 -15.12
C GLU A 32 17.99 0.18 -16.57
N ARG A 33 16.77 0.53 -16.96
CA ARG A 33 16.46 1.09 -18.28
C ARG A 33 16.78 2.59 -18.41
N ALA A 34 17.45 3.19 -17.41
CA ALA A 34 17.70 4.63 -17.30
C ALA A 34 16.43 5.51 -17.37
N ALA A 35 15.25 4.91 -17.13
CA ALA A 35 13.95 5.58 -17.20
C ALA A 35 13.58 6.17 -15.83
N TYR A 36 14.45 7.01 -15.27
CA TYR A 36 14.32 7.54 -13.90
C TYR A 36 13.02 8.31 -13.65
N LEU A 37 12.51 9.02 -14.67
CA LEU A 37 11.26 9.78 -14.55
C LEU A 37 10.05 8.84 -14.38
N HIS A 38 10.04 7.71 -15.10
CA HIS A 38 9.00 6.70 -14.99
C HIS A 38 9.12 5.94 -13.66
N ALA A 39 10.35 5.60 -13.24
CA ALA A 39 10.59 4.99 -11.93
C ALA A 39 10.05 5.88 -10.79
N ALA A 40 10.40 7.17 -10.80
CA ALA A 40 9.94 8.12 -9.79
C ALA A 40 8.41 8.31 -9.82
N GLY A 41 7.81 8.40 -11.01
CA GLY A 41 6.36 8.49 -11.17
C GLY A 41 5.62 7.26 -10.65
N TYR A 42 6.12 6.06 -10.97
CA TYR A 42 5.56 4.81 -10.49
C TYR A 42 5.66 4.66 -8.96
N ILE A 43 6.84 4.96 -8.40
CA ILE A 43 7.08 4.95 -6.94
C ILE A 43 6.14 5.94 -6.25
N ALA A 44 6.10 7.20 -6.72
CA ALA A 44 5.28 8.25 -6.12
C ALA A 44 3.78 7.92 -6.21
N ALA A 45 3.29 7.50 -7.37
CA ALA A 45 1.89 7.12 -7.56
C ALA A 45 1.48 5.96 -6.63
N THR A 46 2.35 4.95 -6.49
CA THR A 46 2.09 3.80 -5.61
C THR A 46 2.03 4.24 -4.14
N LEU A 47 2.99 5.05 -3.69
CA LEU A 47 2.98 5.58 -2.32
C LEU A 47 1.74 6.45 -2.04
N LEU A 48 1.39 7.34 -2.97
CA LEU A 48 0.22 8.20 -2.82
C LEU A 48 -1.08 7.39 -2.77
N CYS A 49 -1.19 6.35 -3.60
CA CYS A 49 -2.35 5.45 -3.59
C CYS A 49 -2.46 4.70 -2.27
N CYS A 50 -1.35 4.17 -1.74
CA CYS A 50 -1.30 3.52 -0.43
C CYS A 50 -1.67 4.47 0.72
N MET A 51 -1.14 5.70 0.70
CA MET A 51 -1.47 6.71 1.72
C MET A 51 -2.95 7.10 1.63
N GLY A 52 -3.47 7.29 0.40
CA GLY A 52 -4.85 7.64 0.14
C GLY A 52 -5.84 6.57 0.60
N SER A 53 -5.56 5.29 0.32
CA SER A 53 -6.40 4.18 0.76
C SER A 53 -6.40 4.02 2.28
N PHE A 54 -5.27 4.23 2.94
CA PHE A 54 -5.19 4.22 4.40
C PHE A 54 -6.00 5.36 5.03
N CYS A 55 -5.85 6.59 4.52
CA CYS A 55 -6.64 7.74 4.96
C CYS A 55 -8.14 7.53 4.72
N ALA A 56 -8.52 6.98 3.57
CA ALA A 56 -9.92 6.66 3.27
C ALA A 56 -10.48 5.61 4.24
N GLY A 57 -9.69 4.59 4.60
CA GLY A 57 -10.07 3.60 5.61
C GLY A 57 -10.26 4.22 7.00
N LEU A 58 -9.36 5.11 7.43
CA LEU A 58 -9.51 5.84 8.69
C LEU A 58 -10.73 6.75 8.70
N TYR A 59 -10.98 7.45 7.58
CA TYR A 59 -12.15 8.31 7.43
C TYR A 59 -13.46 7.49 7.46
N ALA A 60 -13.50 6.34 6.78
CA ALA A 60 -14.64 5.45 6.79
C ALA A 60 -14.92 4.88 8.20
N VAL A 61 -13.88 4.49 8.93
CA VAL A 61 -14.01 4.00 10.32
C VAL A 61 -14.49 5.11 11.25
N THR A 62 -13.97 6.32 11.11
CA THR A 62 -14.41 7.47 11.93
C THR A 62 -15.82 7.93 11.58
N LEU A 63 -16.26 7.79 10.34
CA LEU A 63 -17.66 8.04 9.95
C LEU A 63 -18.60 7.00 10.58
N ALA A 64 -18.22 5.73 10.55
CA ALA A 64 -19.01 4.63 11.10
C ALA A 64 -19.11 4.64 12.63
N THR A 65 -18.13 5.20 13.35
CA THR A 65 -18.16 5.31 14.82
C THR A 65 -18.77 6.61 15.35
N ARG A 66 -19.01 7.61 14.48
CA ARG A 66 -19.74 8.84 14.81
C ARG A 66 -21.24 8.78 14.48
N GLY A 67 -21.69 7.69 13.85
CA GLY A 67 -23.10 7.41 13.54
C GLY A 67 -23.82 6.67 14.65
#